data_AF-A0A497NJM2-F1
#
_entry.id   AF-A0A497NJM2-F1
#
_cell.length_a   1.000
_cell.length_b   1.000
_cell.length_c   1.000
_cell.angle_alpha   90.00
_cell.angle_beta   90.00
_cell.angle_gamma   90.00
#
_symmetry.space_group_name_H-M   'P 1'
#
loop_
_entity.id
_entity.type
_entity.pdbx_description
1 polymer ?
#
loop_
_entity_poly.entity_id
_entity_poly.type
_entity_poly.pdbx_seq_one_letter_code
_entity_poly.pdbx_strand_id
1 'polypeptide(L)' 'MEKAPFSDEPKELEDFIMKNEEILGDVALLGHQIKLPDGKRIDIWGVDLFDLRPLIIELKNVTVGLEAIPQILPYYTSL' A
#
# COMPACT_ATOMS: atom_id res chain seq x y z
N MET A 1 9.53 11.94 20.15
CA MET A 1 9.09 11.23 18.93
C MET A 1 7.59 11.18 18.96
N GLU A 2 6.94 11.58 17.87
CA GLU A 2 5.50 11.45 17.73
C GLU A 2 5.15 9.95 17.71
N LYS A 3 4.10 9.55 18.42
CA LYS A 3 3.70 8.15 18.50
C LYS A 3 2.95 7.82 17.21
N ALA A 4 3.33 6.73 16.53
CA ALA A 4 2.60 6.26 15.36
C ALA A 4 1.12 6.02 15.72
N PRO A 5 0.16 6.38 14.84
CA PRO A 5 -1.27 6.22 15.09
C PRO A 5 -1.71 4.74 15.16
N PHE A 6 -0.92 3.83 14.59
CA PHE A 6 -1.16 2.39 14.61
C PHE A 6 -0.02 1.67 15.32
N SER A 7 -0.36 0.69 16.15
CA SER A 7 0.61 -0.05 16.97
C SER A 7 1.26 -1.20 16.21
N ASP A 8 0.57 -1.74 15.19
CA ASP A 8 1.07 -2.76 14.26
C ASP A 8 0.86 -2.30 12.81
N GLU A 9 1.94 -1.90 12.14
CA GLU A 9 1.93 -1.31 10.79
C GLU A 9 1.32 -2.25 9.73
N PRO A 10 1.76 -3.52 9.58
CA PRO A 10 1.27 -4.37 8.49
C PRO A 10 -0.16 -4.84 8.69
N LYS A 11 -0.72 -4.77 9.90
CA LYS A 11 -2.04 -5.35 10.15
C LYS A 11 -3.08 -4.31 10.47
N GLU A 12 -2.84 -3.43 11.44
CA GLU A 12 -3.85 -2.46 11.85
C GLU A 12 -4.06 -1.37 10.80
N LEU A 13 -2.97 -0.86 10.20
CA LEU A 13 -3.06 0.17 9.17
C LEU A 13 -3.64 -0.40 7.86
N GLU A 14 -3.18 -1.58 7.43
CA GLU A 14 -3.73 -2.23 6.23
C GLU A 14 -5.22 -2.58 6.41
N ASP A 15 -5.62 -3.20 7.53
CA ASP A 15 -7.02 -3.51 7.83
C ASP A 15 -7.89 -2.24 7.88
N PHE A 16 -7.32 -1.14 8.39
CA PHE A 16 -8.00 0.15 8.43
C PHE A 16 -8.24 0.69 7.01
N ILE A 17 -7.22 0.71 6.16
CA ILE A 17 -7.36 1.19 4.77
C ILE A 17 -8.32 0.29 3.98
N MET A 18 -8.25 -1.02 4.13
CA MET A 18 -9.18 -1.95 3.45
C MET A 18 -10.66 -1.72 3.83
N LYS A 19 -10.93 -1.26 5.07
CA LYS A 19 -12.29 -0.97 5.55
C LYS A 19 -12.79 0.43 5.20
N ASN A 20 -11.89 1.33 4.83
CA ASN A 20 -12.16 2.73 4.54
C ASN A 20 -11.51 3.12 3.21
N GLU A 21 -11.70 2.29 2.18
CA GLU A 21 -11.05 2.44 0.87
C GLU A 21 -11.32 3.81 0.23
N GLU A 22 -12.45 4.44 0.57
CA GLU A 22 -12.85 5.75 0.09
C GLU A 22 -11.86 6.88 0.44
N ILE A 23 -10.99 6.68 1.43
CA ILE A 23 -9.91 7.62 1.79
C ILE A 23 -8.93 7.80 0.62
N LEU A 24 -8.78 6.78 -0.23
CA LEU A 24 -7.85 6.77 -1.36
C LEU A 24 -8.46 7.36 -2.65
N GLY A 25 -9.74 7.74 -2.62
CA GLY A 25 -10.45 8.30 -3.78
C GLY A 25 -11.01 7.22 -4.71
N ASP A 26 -10.90 7.42 -6.02
CA ASP A 26 -11.46 6.53 -7.05
C ASP A 26 -10.59 5.26 -7.24
N VAL A 27 -10.47 4.46 -6.19
CA VAL A 27 -9.68 3.22 -6.17
C VAL A 27 -10.55 2.06 -5.71
N ALA A 28 -10.43 0.91 -6.37
CA ALA A 28 -10.95 -0.36 -5.85
C ALA A 28 -9.81 -1.19 -5.26
N LEU A 29 -9.92 -1.57 -3.98
CA LEU A 29 -8.94 -2.43 -3.33
C LEU A 29 -9.25 -3.91 -3.58
N LEU A 30 -8.29 -4.63 -4.16
CA LEU A 30 -8.47 -6.03 -4.52
C LEU A 30 -7.93 -7.00 -3.45
N GLY A 31 -6.99 -6.53 -2.62
CA GLY A 31 -6.47 -7.31 -1.50
C GLY A 31 -5.26 -6.65 -0.84
N HIS A 32 -4.86 -7.20 0.30
CA HIS A 32 -3.71 -6.76 1.07
C HIS A 32 -2.80 -7.94 1.47
N GLN A 33 -1.56 -7.67 1.85
CA GLN A 33 -0.51 -8.65 2.18
C GLN A 33 -0.21 -9.65 1.07
N ILE A 34 -0.15 -9.17 -0.19
CA ILE A 34 0.10 -10.03 -1.34
C ILE A 34 1.56 -10.48 -1.33
N LYS A 35 1.78 -11.80 -1.28
CA LYS A 35 3.12 -12.41 -1.31
C LYS A 35 3.55 -12.68 -2.74
N LEU A 36 4.71 -12.18 -3.11
CA LEU A 36 5.32 -12.41 -4.42
C LEU A 36 6.23 -13.65 -4.41
N PRO A 37 6.49 -14.27 -5.57
CA PRO A 37 7.36 -15.45 -5.68
C PRO A 37 8.81 -15.23 -5.21
N ASP A 38 9.29 -13.98 -5.26
CA ASP A 38 10.63 -13.59 -4.79
C ASP A 38 10.69 -13.32 -3.27
N GLY A 39 9.58 -13.57 -2.56
CA GLY A 39 9.47 -13.38 -1.11
C GLY A 39 9.12 -11.95 -0.69
N LYS A 40 8.99 -10.99 -1.62
CA LYS A 40 8.51 -9.65 -1.30
C LYS A 40 7.02 -9.64 -0.96
N ARG A 41 6.60 -8.60 -0.24
CA ARG A 41 5.20 -8.34 0.12
C ARG A 41 4.79 -7.00 -0.49
N ILE A 42 3.64 -7.00 -1.16
CA ILE A 42 2.89 -5.79 -1.47
C ILE A 42 1.88 -5.58 -0.34
N ASP A 43 1.88 -4.39 0.26
CA ASP A 43 0.92 -4.08 1.33
C ASP A 43 -0.50 -4.11 0.78
N ILE A 44 -0.81 -3.35 -0.29
CA ILE A 44 -2.13 -3.36 -0.92
C ILE A 44 -2.02 -3.37 -2.45
N TRP A 45 -2.87 -4.19 -3.08
CA TRP A 45 -3.08 -4.25 -4.54
C TRP A 45 -4.48 -3.74 -4.89
N GLY A 46 -4.58 -2.90 -5.92
CA GLY A 46 -5.85 -2.31 -6.33
C GLY A 46 -5.87 -1.88 -7.80
N VAL A 47 -6.92 -1.16 -8.17
CA VAL A 47 -7.12 -0.60 -9.50
C VAL A 47 -7.62 0.84 -9.38
N ASP A 48 -7.02 1.75 -10.17
CA ASP A 48 -7.53 3.09 -10.39
C ASP A 48 -8.83 3.01 -11.19
N LEU A 49 -9.94 3.50 -10.65
CA LEU A 49 -11.24 3.44 -11.30
C LEU A 49 -11.41 4.47 -12.42
N PHE A 50 -10.54 5.49 -12.49
CA PHE A 50 -10.60 6.49 -13.54
C PHE A 50 -10.09 5.95 -14.88
N ASP A 51 -8.98 5.21 -14.88
CA ASP A 51 -8.34 4.70 -16.11
C ASP A 51 -8.01 3.21 -16.10
N LEU A 52 -8.51 2.47 -15.09
CA LEU A 52 -8.39 1.02 -14.94
C LEU A 52 -6.95 0.53 -14.85
N ARG A 53 -6.01 1.38 -14.42
CA ARG A 53 -4.63 0.97 -14.21
C ARG A 53 -4.45 0.19 -12.91
N PRO A 54 -3.60 -0.84 -12.90
CA PRO A 54 -3.22 -1.51 -11.66
C PRO A 54 -2.47 -0.56 -10.72
N LEU A 55 -2.73 -0.67 -9.43
CA LEU A 55 -2.10 0.11 -8.38
C LEU A 55 -1.44 -0.80 -7.35
N ILE A 56 -0.24 -0.40 -6.95
CA ILE A 56 0.46 -0.93 -5.77
C ILE A 56 0.57 0.20 -4.78
N ILE A 57 0.06 -0.04 -3.58
CA ILE A 57 0.04 0.93 -2.50
C ILE A 57 0.92 0.38 -1.38
N GLU A 58 1.99 1.12 -1.09
CA GLU A 58 2.89 0.87 0.03
C GLU A 58 2.45 1.78 1.19
N LEU A 59 2.26 1.22 2.37
CA LEU A 59 1.79 1.96 3.53
C LEU A 59 2.91 2.18 4.54
N LYS A 60 2.90 3.36 5.18
CA LYS A 60 3.81 3.69 6.27
C LYS A 60 3.03 4.28 7.43
N ASN A 61 3.22 3.74 8.64
CA ASN A 61 2.56 4.25 9.85
C ASN A 61 3.30 5.45 10.48
N VAL A 62 4.39 5.89 9.86
CA VAL A 62 5.17 7.06 10.23
C VAL A 62 5.36 7.95 9.01
N THR A 63 5.61 9.25 9.24
CA THR A 63 6.00 10.16 8.16
C THR A 63 7.30 9.67 7.54
N VAL A 64 7.29 9.49 6.22
CA VAL A 64 8.46 9.09 5.43
C VAL A 64 8.79 10.15 4.39
N GLY A 65 10.08 10.29 4.09
CA GLY A 65 10.59 11.11 2.99
C GLY A 65 10.83 10.30 1.72
N LEU A 66 11.75 10.80 0.89
CA LEU A 66 12.10 10.19 -0.40
C LEU A 66 12.73 8.79 -0.27
N GLU A 67 13.18 8.41 0.91
CA GLU A 67 13.71 7.08 1.23
C GLU A 67 12.69 5.94 1.06
N ALA A 68 11.39 6.25 0.97
CA ALA A 68 10.35 5.27 0.67
C ALA A 68 10.28 4.92 -0.83
N ILE A 69 10.73 5.82 -1.72
CA ILE A 69 10.60 5.65 -3.18
C ILE A 69 11.24 4.34 -3.70
N PRO A 70 12.47 3.95 -3.27
CA PRO A 70 13.09 2.70 -3.72
C PRO A 70 12.29 1.43 -3.40
N GLN A 71 11.35 1.47 -2.45
CA GLN A 71 10.49 0.32 -2.14
C GLN A 71 9.39 0.14 -3.18
N ILE A 72 9.00 1.21 -3.87
CA ILE A 72 7.91 1.24 -4.84
C ILE A 72 8.44 1.02 -6.27
N LEU A 73 9.63 1.54 -6.59
CA LEU A 73 10.21 1.47 -7.94
C LEU A 73 10.31 0.05 -8.54
N PRO A 74 10.69 -1.02 -7.80
CA PRO A 74 10.81 -2.36 -8.36
C PRO A 74 9.50 -2.89 -8.95
N TYR A 75 8.36 -2.40 -8.47
CA TYR A 75 7.06 -2.81 -8.96
C TYR A 75 6.70 -2.21 -10.33
N TYR A 76 7.28 -1.05 -10.67
CA TYR A 76 7.06 -0.40 -11.97
C TYR A 76 7.86 -1.03 -13.12
N THR A 77 8.99 -1.69 -12.81
CA THR A 77 9.88 -2.26 -13.83
C THR A 77 9.62 -3.74 -14.10
N SER A 78 8.71 -4.36 -13.35
CA SER A 78 8.45 -5.80 -13.36
C SER A 78 7.04 -6.18 -13.85
N LEU A 79 6.20 -5.18 -14.12
CA LEU A 79 4.88 -5.27 -14.75
C LEU A 79 4.98 -4.73 -16.18
#